data_AF-A0A182JYH9-F1
#
_entry.id   AF-A0A182JYH9-F1
#
_cell.length_a   1.000
_cell.length_b   1.000
_cell.length_c   1.000
_cell.angle_alpha   90.00
_cell.angle_beta   90.00
_cell.angle_gamma   90.00
#
_symmetry.space_group_name_H-M   'P 1'
#
loop_
_entity.id
_entity.type
_entity.pdbx_description
1 polymer ?
#
loop_
_entity_poly.entity_id
_entity_poly.type
_entity_poly.pdbx_seq_one_letter_code
_entity_poly.pdbx_strand_id
1 'polypeptide(L)'
;MRVAYLGVKLYKMERPCAMLGGMCVQTSECKQRPANSGLCPENAHLGVDCCYEVKPSSNLTCHEYRGACMERCAEELQRPSTDCTNGHKCCVLVV
;
A
#
# COMPACT_ATOMS: atom_id res chain seq x y z
N MET A 1 16.48 3.17 7.47
CA MET A 1 15.00 3.13 7.51
C MET A 1 14.51 2.49 6.22
N ARG A 2 13.75 1.39 6.29
CA ARG A 2 13.05 0.85 5.11
C ARG A 2 11.72 1.58 5.02
N VAL A 3 11.49 2.29 3.91
CA VAL A 3 10.20 2.93 3.66
C VAL A 3 9.25 1.83 3.17
N ALA A 4 8.13 1.66 3.86
CA ALA A 4 7.09 0.70 3.51
C ALA A 4 5.72 1.37 3.56
N TYR A 5 4.81 0.93 2.69
CA TYR A 5 3.43 1.41 2.63
C TYR A 5 2.52 0.20 2.59
N LEU A 6 1.60 0.09 3.56
CA LEU A 6 0.71 -1.08 3.70
C LEU A 6 1.48 -2.41 3.66
N GLY A 7 2.63 -2.45 4.34
CA GLY A 7 3.51 -3.63 4.41
C GLY A 7 4.28 -3.93 3.13
N VAL A 8 4.09 -3.15 2.05
CA VAL A 8 4.82 -3.28 0.79
C VAL A 8 6.09 -2.44 0.83
N LYS A 9 7.20 -3.05 0.39
CA LYS A 9 8.49 -2.37 0.32
C LYS A 9 8.48 -1.33 -0.80
N LEU A 10 8.76 -0.07 -0.45
CA LEU A 10 8.98 0.98 -1.44
C LEU A 10 10.43 1.00 -1.89
N TYR A 11 10.64 1.07 -3.20
CA TYR A 11 11.95 1.29 -3.81
C TYR A 11 12.19 2.79 -3.97
N LYS A 12 13.42 3.16 -4.35
CA LYS A 12 13.75 4.56 -4.62
C LYS A 12 12.74 5.10 -5.64
N MET A 13 12.09 6.20 -5.27
CA MET A 13 11.14 6.85 -6.16
C MET A 13 11.90 7.45 -7.34
N GLU A 14 11.45 7.16 -8.55
CA GLU A 14 12.05 7.65 -9.78
C GLU A 14 11.14 8.67 -10.44
N ARG A 15 11.74 9.70 -11.06
CA ARG A 15 11.01 10.88 -11.58
C ARG A 15 9.86 10.51 -12.53
N PRO A 16 9.99 9.55 -13.47
CA PRO A 16 8.89 9.18 -14.37
C PRO A 16 7.67 8.65 -13.63
N CYS A 17 7.87 7.84 -12.58
CA CYS A 17 6.78 7.34 -11.75
C CYS A 17 6.19 8.40 -10.82
N ALA A 18 7.06 9.21 -10.18
CA ALA A 18 6.63 10.27 -9.26
C ALA A 18 5.74 11.32 -9.93
N MET A 19 6.03 11.67 -11.19
CA MET A 19 5.22 12.62 -11.97
C MET A 19 3.79 12.15 -12.23
N LEU A 20 3.54 10.83 -12.14
CA LEU A 20 2.22 10.24 -12.23
C LEU A 20 1.54 10.07 -10.86
N GLY A 21 2.20 10.48 -9.76
CA GLY A 21 1.73 10.23 -8.41
C GLY A 21 1.85 8.77 -7.97
N GLY A 22 2.63 7.96 -8.68
CA GLY A 22 2.84 6.54 -8.36
C GLY A 22 3.99 6.29 -7.40
N MET A 23 4.23 5.01 -7.14
CA MET A 23 5.33 4.50 -6.32
C MET A 23 6.01 3.29 -6.97
N CYS A 24 7.33 3.20 -6.81
CA CYS A 24 8.12 2.07 -7.30
C CYS A 24 8.04 0.90 -6.31
N VAL A 25 7.43 -0.21 -6.73
CA VAL A 25 7.23 -1.45 -5.94
C VAL A 25 7.46 -2.68 -6.80
N GLN A 26 7.55 -3.87 -6.21
CA GLN A 26 7.52 -5.08 -7.06
C GLN A 26 6.19 -5.16 -7.80
N THR A 27 6.27 -5.51 -9.09
CA THR A 27 5.08 -5.64 -9.95
C THR A 27 4.06 -6.65 -9.43
N SER A 28 4.50 -7.67 -8.69
CA SER A 28 3.65 -8.68 -8.03
C SER A 28 2.78 -8.08 -6.90
N GLU A 29 3.32 -7.10 -6.19
CA GLU A 29 2.68 -6.38 -5.07
C GLU A 29 1.75 -5.26 -5.56
N CYS A 30 1.75 -4.95 -6.86
CA CYS A 30 0.92 -3.89 -7.41
C CYS A 30 -0.50 -4.39 -7.75
N LYS A 31 -1.51 -3.63 -7.31
CA LYS A 31 -2.94 -3.83 -7.64
C LYS A 31 -3.33 -3.04 -8.89
N GLN A 32 -2.93 -1.78 -8.98
CA GLN A 32 -3.24 -0.91 -10.13
C GLN A 32 -1.97 -0.28 -10.71
N ARG A 33 -1.73 -0.54 -12.00
CA ARG A 33 -0.56 -0.05 -12.74
C ARG A 33 -0.94 1.03 -13.76
N PRO A 34 -0.03 1.97 -14.07
CA PRO A 34 -0.15 2.83 -15.24
C PRO A 34 -0.15 2.01 -16.54
N ALA A 35 -0.67 2.60 -17.62
CA ALA A 35 -0.61 1.99 -18.95
C ALA A 35 0.83 1.88 -19.49
N ASN A 36 1.68 2.84 -19.12
CA ASN A 36 3.10 2.86 -19.48
C ASN A 36 3.91 2.05 -18.46
N SER A 37 4.83 1.22 -18.94
CA SER A 37 5.77 0.46 -18.11
C SER A 37 7.19 1.05 -18.15
N GLY A 38 8.08 0.52 -17.31
CA GLY A 38 9.50 0.92 -17.29
C GLY A 38 9.73 2.29 -16.67
N LEU A 39 8.87 2.69 -15.74
CA LEU A 39 8.89 4.00 -15.09
C LEU A 39 9.80 4.03 -13.85
N CYS A 40 10.31 2.87 -13.43
CA CYS A 40 11.34 2.70 -12.39
C CYS A 40 12.57 1.94 -12.95
N PRO A 41 13.30 2.50 -13.93
CA PRO A 41 14.38 1.82 -14.63
C PRO A 41 15.55 1.38 -13.74
N GLU A 42 15.90 2.13 -12.68
CA GLU A 42 17.04 1.76 -11.81
C GLU A 42 16.83 0.38 -11.15
N ASN A 43 15.58 0.04 -10.82
CA ASN A 43 15.22 -1.20 -10.14
C ASN A 43 14.49 -2.20 -11.05
N ALA A 44 14.39 -1.95 -12.35
CA ALA A 44 13.67 -2.81 -13.29
C ALA A 44 14.18 -4.26 -13.30
N HIS A 45 15.49 -4.46 -13.10
CA HIS A 45 16.13 -5.77 -12.99
C HIS A 45 15.64 -6.60 -11.79
N LEU A 46 15.00 -5.98 -10.80
CA LEU A 46 14.40 -6.62 -9.62
C LEU A 46 12.89 -6.88 -9.80
N GLY A 47 12.35 -6.69 -11.01
CA GLY A 47 10.92 -6.81 -11.28
C GLY A 47 10.09 -5.67 -10.68
N VAL A 48 10.72 -4.51 -10.45
CA VAL A 48 10.10 -3.30 -9.92
C VAL A 48 9.59 -2.43 -11.06
N ASP A 49 8.39 -1.88 -10.91
CA ASP A 49 7.86 -0.86 -11.81
C ASP A 49 6.91 0.07 -11.04
N CYS A 50 6.38 1.08 -11.73
CA CYS A 50 5.48 2.06 -11.15
C CYS A 50 4.08 1.49 -10.85
N CYS A 51 3.52 1.92 -9.72
CA CYS A 51 2.24 1.45 -9.21
C CYS A 51 1.44 2.60 -8.60
N TYR A 52 0.13 2.63 -8.83
CA TYR A 52 -0.79 3.58 -8.19
C TYR A 52 -1.34 3.05 -6.88
N GLU A 53 -1.70 1.77 -6.85
CA GLU A 53 -2.29 1.12 -5.68
C GLU A 53 -1.61 -0.22 -5.44
N VAL A 54 -1.10 -0.43 -4.23
CA VAL A 54 -0.50 -1.71 -3.80
C VAL A 54 -1.57 -2.66 -3.28
N LYS A 55 -1.27 -3.97 -3.32
CA LYS A 55 -1.98 -4.98 -2.55
C LYS A 55 -1.45 -4.93 -1.11
N PRO A 56 -2.29 -4.60 -0.11
CA PRO A 56 -1.85 -4.59 1.28
C PRO A 56 -1.34 -5.98 1.69
N SER A 57 -0.32 -6.02 2.55
CA SER A 57 0.11 -7.28 3.18
C SER A 57 -1.03 -7.88 4.02
N SER A 58 -1.11 -9.21 4.09
CA SER A 58 -2.17 -9.91 4.83
C SER A 58 -2.09 -9.71 6.34
N ASN A 59 -0.92 -9.31 6.86
CA ASN A 59 -0.61 -9.29 8.28
C ASN A 59 -0.44 -7.86 8.83
N LEU A 60 -1.22 -6.91 8.33
CA LEU A 60 -1.15 -5.52 8.79
C LEU A 60 -1.91 -5.31 10.10
N THR A 61 -1.31 -4.49 10.95
CA THR A 61 -1.97 -3.87 12.10
C THR A 61 -2.86 -2.71 11.63
N CYS A 62 -3.84 -2.35 12.43
CA CYS A 62 -4.75 -1.27 12.12
C CYS A 62 -4.03 0.07 12.02
N HIS A 63 -3.01 0.26 12.85
CA HIS A 63 -2.15 1.43 12.80
C HIS A 63 -1.39 1.56 11.47
N GLU A 64 -1.00 0.46 10.83
CA GLU A 64 -0.35 0.51 9.50
C GLU A 64 -1.30 0.95 8.38
N TYR A 65 -2.61 0.71 8.55
CA TYR A 65 -3.64 1.33 7.72
C TYR A 65 -3.92 2.79 8.09
N ARG A 66 -3.26 3.33 9.12
CA ARG A 66 -3.58 4.62 9.75
C ARG A 66 -5.01 4.68 10.28
N GLY A 67 -5.56 3.51 10.63
CA GLY A 67 -6.88 3.37 11.19
C GLY A 67 -6.87 3.36 12.72
N ALA A 68 -8.06 3.23 13.29
CA ALA A 68 -8.28 2.99 14.70
C ALA A 68 -9.19 1.77 14.91
N CYS A 69 -8.92 0.97 15.93
CA CYS A 69 -9.82 -0.09 16.35
C CYS A 69 -11.03 0.52 17.03
N MET A 70 -12.21 0.32 16.44
CA MET A 70 -13.49 0.85 16.93
C MET A 70 -14.53 -0.28 16.96
N GLU A 71 -15.56 -0.15 17.78
CA GLU A 71 -16.63 -1.16 17.83
C GLU A 71 -17.37 -1.30 16.48
N ARG A 72 -17.57 -0.17 15.78
CA ARG A 72 -18.26 -0.12 14.49
C ARG A 72 -17.82 1.08 13.64
N CYS A 73 -17.86 0.89 12.34
CA CYS A 73 -17.83 1.93 11.31
C CYS A 73 -18.51 1.38 10.04
N ALA A 74 -18.82 2.26 9.07
CA ALA A 74 -19.35 1.85 7.78
C ALA A 74 -18.46 0.78 7.13
N GLU A 75 -19.05 -0.23 6.49
CA GLU A 75 -18.31 -1.37 5.95
C GLU A 75 -17.24 -0.96 4.94
N GLU A 76 -17.48 0.09 4.15
CA GLU A 76 -16.49 0.63 3.21
C GLU A 76 -15.20 1.16 3.88
N LEU A 77 -15.28 1.56 5.15
CA LEU A 77 -14.17 2.09 5.94
C LEU A 77 -13.42 1.00 6.71
N GLN A 78 -13.96 -0.21 6.75
CA GLN A 78 -13.34 -1.32 7.47
C GLN A 78 -12.15 -1.87 6.68
N ARG A 79 -11.06 -2.19 7.39
CA ARG A 79 -9.89 -2.88 6.83
C ARG A 79 -9.56 -4.14 7.62
N PRO A 80 -9.03 -5.19 6.96
CA PRO A 80 -8.61 -6.40 7.64
C PRO A 80 -7.32 -6.12 8.41
N SER A 81 -7.39 -6.14 9.75
CA SER A 81 -6.25 -5.95 10.65
C SER A 81 -6.07 -7.13 11.60
N THR A 82 -4.84 -7.39 12.04
CA THR A 82 -4.52 -8.50 12.94
C THR A 82 -4.57 -8.15 14.44
N ASP A 83 -4.64 -6.86 14.79
CA ASP A 83 -4.44 -6.34 16.16
C ASP A 83 -5.71 -5.82 16.85
N CYS A 84 -6.82 -5.63 16.13
CA CYS A 84 -8.09 -5.28 16.77
C CYS A 84 -8.72 -6.50 17.47
N THR A 85 -8.87 -6.41 18.79
CA THR A 85 -9.41 -7.48 19.64
C THR A 85 -10.86 -7.20 20.07
N ASN A 86 -11.48 -8.12 20.82
CA ASN A 86 -12.83 -7.93 21.39
C ASN A 86 -13.91 -7.55 20.38
N GLY A 87 -13.85 -8.13 19.17
CA GLY A 87 -14.82 -7.86 18.10
C GLY A 87 -14.71 -6.49 17.42
N HIS A 88 -13.72 -5.67 17.81
CA HIS A 88 -13.49 -4.37 17.17
C HIS A 88 -13.07 -4.52 15.70
N LYS A 89 -13.40 -3.51 14.91
CA LYS A 89 -13.03 -3.39 13.49
C LYS A 89 -11.97 -2.32 13.33
N CYS A 90 -11.02 -2.53 12.43
CA CYS A 90 -10.11 -1.47 12.03
C CYS A 90 -10.83 -0.51 11.08
N CYS A 91 -10.97 0.74 11.51
CA CYS A 91 -11.68 1.78 10.78
C CYS A 91 -10.70 2.83 10.27
N VAL A 92 -10.68 3.06 8.96
CA VAL A 92 -9.87 4.08 8.30
C VAL A 92 -10.78 5.25 7.93
N LEU A 93 -10.66 6.37 8.67
CA LEU A 93 -11.59 7.51 8.58
C LEU A 93 -11.15 8.59 7.58
N VAL A 94 -9.97 8.44 6.98
CA VAL A 94 -9.46 9.31 5.92
C VAL A 94 -9.20 8.41 4.71
N VAL A 95 -10.01 8.61 3.67
CA VAL A 95 -9.93 7.90 2.39
C VAL A 95 -9.38 8.81 1.30
#